data_AF-C5ZZD4-F1
#
_entry.id   AF-C5ZZD4-F1
#
_cell.length_a   1.000
_cell.length_b   1.000
_cell.length_c   1.000
_cell.angle_alpha   90.00
_cell.angle_beta   90.00
_cell.angle_gamma   90.00
#
_symmetry.space_group_name_H-M   'P 1'
#
loop_
_entity.id
_entity.type
_entity.pdbx_description
1 polymer ?
#
loop_
_entity_poly.entity_id
_entity_poly.type
_entity_poly.pdbx_seq_one_letter_code
_entity_poly.pdbx_strand_id
1 'polypeptide(L)'
;MFGTEAEVMFASHHWPRFGNERIQEVLRAQRDLYANLNSQVLHFANQGVTINEIHNVYEPPESIANNWFNRGYHGSVEHNVRAVINRYLGYWDANPATLIPLSPADSAPLYVEMMGGADAILAKGQQLFDTGQYFHAVEILNKLVYAEPDNAAAKDLLADNFEQIGYQQENPGLRNSFLAGAYELRSPLPTGTATETATPDVIQAMPTGLFLDYIAIKMDSRKAGDTEFTINIVHPDIEEEYILELSNATLTNIEGYQVETPDLTLTIDRAQLVPVMIGKATIDAQIDAGNAQAEGDRSVLTQLASLLTDFEMTFEVMPGTEGAAAVPGRYDPEAGPSGVEGNPFQVKTVNAGELPN
;
A
#
# COMPACT_ATOMS: atom_id res chain seq x y z
N MET A 1 26.14 22.16 -11.31
CA MET A 1 27.11 22.93 -10.51
C MET A 1 28.38 22.12 -10.25
N PHE A 2 28.31 20.88 -9.73
CA PHE A 2 29.52 20.09 -9.42
C PHE A 2 30.06 19.22 -10.58
N GLY A 3 29.21 18.86 -11.55
CA GLY A 3 29.57 17.90 -12.60
C GLY A 3 30.73 18.33 -13.52
N THR A 4 31.06 19.62 -13.61
CA THR A 4 32.18 20.13 -14.43
C THR A 4 33.54 19.99 -13.76
N GLU A 5 33.56 19.76 -12.44
CA GLU A 5 34.79 19.65 -11.63
C GLU A 5 34.94 18.26 -11.00
N ALA A 6 33.87 17.45 -11.00
CA ALA A 6 33.88 16.13 -10.39
C ALA A 6 34.86 15.17 -11.09
N GLU A 7 35.70 14.51 -10.30
CA GLU A 7 36.62 13.46 -10.75
C GLU A 7 36.09 12.05 -10.47
N VAL A 8 35.25 11.91 -9.44
CA VAL A 8 34.55 10.68 -9.06
C VAL A 8 33.10 10.98 -8.69
N MET A 9 32.18 10.13 -9.12
CA MET A 9 30.78 10.14 -8.73
C MET A 9 30.40 8.78 -8.14
N PHE A 10 29.71 8.78 -7.00
CA PHE A 10 29.15 7.59 -6.37
C PHE A 10 27.77 7.93 -5.78
N ALA A 11 27.01 6.90 -5.43
CA ALA A 11 25.67 7.03 -4.87
C ALA A 11 25.46 5.97 -3.78
N SER A 12 24.37 6.08 -3.02
CA SER A 12 24.00 5.11 -1.99
C SER A 12 23.73 3.70 -2.54
N HIS A 13 23.52 3.58 -3.86
CA HIS A 13 23.31 2.31 -4.56
C HIS A 13 24.22 2.22 -5.79
N HIS A 14 24.58 0.98 -6.14
CA HIS A 14 25.45 0.59 -7.25
C HIS A 14 26.91 1.07 -7.10
N TRP A 15 27.66 1.08 -8.21
CA TRP A 15 29.10 1.31 -8.24
C TRP A 15 29.48 2.71 -8.77
N PRO A 16 30.65 3.25 -8.37
CA PRO A 16 31.10 4.58 -8.77
C PRO A 16 31.42 4.71 -10.26
N ARG A 17 31.55 5.97 -10.72
CA ARG A 17 32.02 6.38 -12.04
C ARG A 17 33.22 7.32 -11.87
N PHE A 18 34.28 7.09 -12.64
CA PHE A 18 35.52 7.86 -12.57
C PHE A 18 35.75 8.61 -13.89
N GLY A 19 36.35 9.80 -13.78
CA GLY A 19 36.66 10.67 -14.91
C GLY A 19 35.52 11.63 -15.24
N ASN A 20 35.86 12.91 -15.40
CA ASN A 20 34.88 13.99 -15.56
C ASN A 20 33.95 13.79 -16.77
N GLU A 21 34.48 13.36 -17.91
CA GLU A 21 33.69 13.12 -19.13
C GLU A 21 32.59 12.07 -18.91
N ARG A 22 32.93 10.93 -18.31
CA ARG A 22 31.97 9.85 -18.00
C ARG A 22 30.94 10.31 -16.97
N ILE A 23 31.34 11.11 -15.99
CA ILE A 23 30.42 11.68 -15.01
C ILE A 23 29.42 12.61 -15.68
N GLN A 24 29.88 13.52 -16.55
CA GLN A 24 29.00 14.42 -17.28
C GLN A 24 28.06 13.68 -18.23
N GLU A 25 28.53 12.63 -18.90
CA GLU A 25 27.72 11.76 -19.74
C GLU A 25 26.55 11.15 -18.93
N VAL A 26 26.87 10.51 -17.80
CA VAL A 26 25.84 9.89 -16.94
C VAL A 26 24.86 10.93 -16.41
N LEU A 27 25.35 12.07 -15.91
CA LEU A 27 24.48 13.13 -15.37
C LEU A 27 23.54 13.71 -16.44
N ARG A 28 24.02 13.93 -17.66
CA ARG A 28 23.18 14.42 -18.77
C ARG A 28 22.17 13.38 -19.19
N ALA A 29 22.60 12.13 -19.38
CA ALA A 29 21.73 11.05 -19.80
C ALA A 29 20.63 10.73 -18.77
N GLN A 30 20.94 10.78 -17.47
CA GLN A 30 19.94 10.63 -16.40
C GLN A 30 18.98 11.83 -16.35
N ARG A 31 19.49 13.07 -16.43
CA ARG A 31 18.65 14.27 -16.53
C ARG A 31 17.67 14.16 -17.70
N ASP A 32 18.19 13.80 -18.86
CA ASP A 32 17.42 13.73 -20.10
C ASP A 32 16.43 12.57 -20.09
N LEU A 33 16.76 11.43 -19.48
CA LEU A 33 15.83 10.31 -19.27
C LEU A 33 14.56 10.77 -18.55
N TYR A 34 14.68 11.35 -17.35
CA TYR A 34 13.52 11.75 -16.57
C TYR A 34 12.79 12.95 -17.19
N ALA A 35 13.51 13.92 -17.76
CA ALA A 35 12.91 15.07 -18.43
C ALA A 35 12.13 14.66 -19.70
N ASN A 36 12.68 13.73 -20.48
CA ASN A 36 12.03 13.19 -21.68
C ASN A 36 10.81 12.35 -21.28
N LEU A 37 10.94 11.44 -20.31
CA LEU A 37 9.82 10.63 -19.82
C LEU A 37 8.65 11.52 -19.38
N ASN A 38 8.92 12.55 -18.56
CA ASN A 38 7.87 13.47 -18.13
C ASN A 38 7.27 14.25 -19.31
N SER A 39 8.10 14.91 -20.13
CA SER A 39 7.62 15.84 -21.16
C SER A 39 6.92 15.12 -22.30
N GLN A 40 7.45 13.98 -22.74
CA GLN A 40 6.91 13.23 -23.86
C GLN A 40 5.61 12.49 -23.47
N VAL A 41 5.53 11.97 -22.24
CA VAL A 41 4.27 11.40 -21.73
C VAL A 41 3.18 12.47 -21.67
N LEU A 42 3.48 13.65 -21.14
CA LEU A 42 2.52 14.76 -21.11
C LEU A 42 2.18 15.27 -22.51
N HIS A 43 3.11 15.21 -23.46
CA HIS A 43 2.83 15.49 -24.86
C HIS A 43 1.78 14.52 -25.42
N PHE A 44 1.96 13.21 -25.22
CA PHE A 44 0.99 12.20 -25.64
C PHE A 44 -0.35 12.32 -24.91
N ALA A 45 -0.35 12.63 -23.61
CA ALA A 45 -1.58 12.89 -22.86
C ALA A 45 -2.37 14.08 -23.44
N ASN A 46 -1.68 15.16 -23.82
CA ASN A 46 -2.31 16.30 -24.52
C ASN A 46 -2.79 15.96 -25.94
N GLN A 47 -2.37 14.82 -26.51
CA GLN A 47 -2.89 14.27 -27.76
C GLN A 47 -4.02 13.25 -27.56
N GLY A 48 -4.46 13.05 -26.32
CA GLY A 48 -5.55 12.14 -25.98
C GLY A 48 -5.12 10.71 -25.63
N VAL A 49 -3.82 10.42 -25.54
CA VAL A 49 -3.35 9.11 -25.07
C VAL A 49 -3.63 8.99 -23.56
N THR A 50 -4.33 7.94 -23.17
CA THR A 50 -4.80 7.75 -21.79
C THR A 50 -3.78 7.05 -20.89
N ILE A 51 -4.04 7.03 -19.58
CA ILE A 51 -3.26 6.25 -18.60
C ILE A 51 -3.21 4.75 -18.92
N ASN A 52 -4.23 4.24 -19.62
CA ASN A 52 -4.35 2.83 -20.00
C ASN A 52 -3.68 2.50 -21.34
N GLU A 53 -3.17 3.51 -22.07
CA GLU A 53 -2.54 3.33 -23.39
C GLU A 53 -1.07 3.72 -23.40
N ILE A 54 -0.67 4.69 -22.57
CA ILE A 54 0.63 5.36 -22.67
C ILE A 54 1.85 4.42 -22.64
N HIS A 55 1.76 3.33 -21.88
CA HIS A 55 2.82 2.33 -21.75
C HIS A 55 3.06 1.50 -23.03
N ASN A 56 2.13 1.55 -23.99
CA ASN A 56 2.27 0.94 -25.31
C ASN A 56 2.64 1.95 -26.40
N VAL A 57 2.75 3.25 -26.05
CA VAL A 57 2.98 4.35 -27.00
C VAL A 57 4.33 5.02 -26.77
N TYR A 58 4.71 5.24 -25.51
CA TYR A 58 5.97 5.88 -25.19
C TYR A 58 7.11 4.86 -25.12
N GLU A 59 8.22 5.20 -25.78
CA GLU A 59 9.53 4.59 -25.57
C GLU A 59 10.58 5.70 -25.42
N PRO A 60 11.59 5.54 -24.54
CA PRO A 60 12.70 6.47 -24.50
C PRO A 60 13.50 6.41 -25.81
N PRO A 61 13.99 7.55 -26.33
CA PRO A 61 14.88 7.56 -27.49
C PRO A 61 16.10 6.64 -27.31
N GLU A 62 16.57 6.01 -28.39
CA GLU A 62 17.75 5.11 -28.35
C GLU A 62 18.99 5.76 -27.74
N SER A 63 19.19 7.07 -27.97
CA SER A 63 20.28 7.85 -27.39
C SER A 63 20.27 7.87 -25.85
N ILE A 64 19.10 7.66 -25.24
CA ILE A 64 18.91 7.51 -23.81
C ILE A 64 18.93 6.02 -23.43
N ALA A 65 18.16 5.19 -24.14
CA ALA A 65 17.92 3.78 -23.79
C ALA A 65 19.15 2.87 -23.93
N ASN A 66 20.09 3.20 -24.80
CA ASN A 66 21.31 2.41 -25.06
C ASN A 66 22.42 2.67 -24.01
N ASN A 67 22.03 2.93 -22.76
CA ASN A 67 22.93 3.10 -21.63
C ASN A 67 22.49 2.18 -20.48
N TRP A 68 23.39 1.33 -19.98
CA TRP A 68 23.09 0.39 -18.89
C TRP A 68 22.46 1.05 -17.65
N PHE A 69 22.91 2.25 -17.30
CA PHE A 69 22.40 3.00 -16.14
C PHE A 69 21.01 3.63 -16.37
N ASN A 70 20.49 3.60 -17.60
CA ASN A 70 19.16 4.09 -17.96
C ASN A 70 18.14 2.94 -18.19
N ARG A 71 18.57 1.67 -18.08
CA ARG A 71 17.67 0.53 -18.22
C ARG A 71 16.75 0.42 -17.01
N GLY A 72 15.57 -0.17 -17.22
CA GLY A 72 14.50 -0.24 -16.24
C GLY A 72 14.70 -1.30 -15.15
N TYR A 73 15.81 -1.29 -14.42
CA TYR A 73 16.11 -2.30 -13.38
C TYR A 73 15.49 -2.01 -12.00
N HIS A 74 14.81 -0.89 -11.82
CA HIS A 74 14.13 -0.58 -10.56
C HIS A 74 12.78 0.08 -10.85
N GLY A 75 12.80 1.29 -11.41
CA GLY A 75 11.67 1.78 -12.18
C GLY A 75 11.60 1.08 -13.54
N SER A 76 10.44 1.12 -14.19
CA SER A 76 10.25 0.62 -15.55
C SER A 76 9.53 1.67 -16.39
N VAL A 77 9.71 1.63 -17.71
CA VAL A 77 9.01 2.57 -18.61
C VAL A 77 7.51 2.33 -18.47
N GLU A 78 7.09 1.07 -18.48
CA GLU A 78 5.71 0.61 -18.46
C GLU A 78 4.90 1.20 -17.29
N HIS A 79 5.44 1.22 -16.07
CA HIS A 79 4.70 1.79 -14.93
C HIS A 79 5.01 3.26 -14.66
N ASN A 80 6.24 3.75 -14.96
CA ASN A 80 6.58 5.15 -14.69
C ASN A 80 5.78 6.12 -15.58
N VAL A 81 5.52 5.75 -16.83
CA VAL A 81 4.73 6.61 -17.73
C VAL A 81 3.27 6.70 -17.31
N ARG A 82 2.70 5.61 -16.79
CA ARG A 82 1.37 5.62 -16.17
C ARG A 82 1.36 6.49 -14.92
N ALA A 83 2.42 6.42 -14.11
CA ALA A 83 2.56 7.25 -12.91
C ALA A 83 2.66 8.75 -13.22
N VAL A 84 3.31 9.14 -14.32
CA VAL A 84 3.29 10.53 -14.79
C VAL A 84 1.87 10.97 -15.12
N ILE A 85 1.12 10.20 -15.92
CA ILE A 85 -0.28 10.55 -16.20
C ILE A 85 -1.09 10.61 -14.90
N ASN A 86 -0.96 9.63 -14.02
CA ASN A 86 -1.67 9.59 -12.74
C ASN A 86 -1.39 10.82 -11.87
N ARG A 87 -0.13 11.30 -11.85
CA ARG A 87 0.26 12.50 -11.12
C ARG A 87 -0.47 13.75 -11.61
N TYR A 88 -0.67 13.89 -12.92
CA TYR A 88 -1.18 15.12 -13.52
C TYR A 88 -2.69 15.08 -13.81
N LEU A 89 -3.23 13.92 -14.17
CA LEU A 89 -4.62 13.75 -14.62
C LEU A 89 -5.42 12.76 -13.75
N GLY A 90 -4.77 12.06 -12.81
CA GLY A 90 -5.41 11.05 -11.97
C GLY A 90 -5.55 9.69 -12.66
N TYR A 91 -6.29 8.78 -12.00
CA TYR A 91 -6.39 7.38 -12.41
C TYR A 91 -7.40 7.14 -13.54
N TRP A 92 -8.33 8.07 -13.77
CA TRP A 92 -9.46 7.89 -14.69
C TRP A 92 -9.06 8.30 -16.11
N ASP A 93 -9.39 7.47 -17.10
CA ASP A 93 -9.08 7.69 -18.52
C ASP A 93 -10.10 8.57 -19.27
N ALA A 94 -11.00 9.22 -18.54
CA ALA A 94 -12.09 10.05 -19.06
C ALA A 94 -13.18 9.32 -19.87
N ASN A 95 -13.13 7.99 -20.00
CA ASN A 95 -14.20 7.21 -20.60
C ASN A 95 -15.32 6.96 -19.56
N PRO A 96 -16.59 7.32 -19.80
CA PRO A 96 -17.66 7.05 -18.85
C PRO A 96 -17.84 5.56 -18.51
N ALA A 97 -17.42 4.65 -19.39
CA ALA A 97 -17.48 3.20 -19.15
C ALA A 97 -16.56 2.74 -18.00
N THR A 98 -15.56 3.54 -17.61
CA THR A 98 -14.56 3.23 -16.59
C THR A 98 -14.66 4.14 -15.37
N LEU A 99 -15.67 5.03 -15.31
CA LEU A 99 -15.82 6.00 -14.21
C LEU A 99 -16.30 5.35 -12.90
N ILE A 100 -17.26 4.42 -13.00
CA ILE A 100 -17.82 3.67 -11.86
C ILE A 100 -17.96 2.20 -12.29
N PRO A 101 -16.83 1.48 -12.51
CA PRO A 101 -16.88 0.09 -12.93
C PRO A 101 -17.41 -0.80 -11.82
N LEU A 102 -17.99 -1.95 -12.19
CA LEU A 102 -18.23 -3.05 -11.25
C LEU A 102 -16.89 -3.53 -10.66
N SER A 103 -16.92 -4.05 -9.44
CA SER A 103 -15.77 -4.77 -8.89
C SER A 103 -15.40 -5.95 -9.80
N PRO A 104 -14.12 -6.35 -9.87
CA PRO A 104 -13.71 -7.46 -10.74
C PRO A 104 -14.52 -8.73 -10.54
N ALA A 105 -14.75 -9.16 -9.28
CA ALA A 105 -15.55 -10.33 -8.93
C ALA A 105 -17.03 -10.21 -9.36
N ASP A 106 -17.62 -9.01 -9.30
CA ASP A 106 -19.01 -8.78 -9.69
C ASP A 106 -19.19 -8.85 -11.22
N SER A 107 -18.21 -8.37 -11.98
CA SER A 107 -18.28 -8.36 -13.45
C SER A 107 -17.90 -9.70 -14.09
N ALA A 108 -17.04 -10.48 -13.44
CA ALA A 108 -16.39 -11.64 -14.00
C ALA A 108 -17.36 -12.75 -14.48
N PRO A 109 -18.43 -13.12 -13.73
CA PRO A 109 -19.37 -14.16 -14.16
C PRO A 109 -20.03 -13.89 -15.52
N LEU A 110 -20.37 -12.63 -15.83
CA LEU A 110 -20.95 -12.26 -17.13
C LEU A 110 -19.97 -12.52 -18.27
N TYR A 111 -18.68 -12.21 -18.09
CA TYR A 111 -17.67 -12.50 -19.11
C TYR A 111 -17.50 -14.00 -19.31
N VAL A 112 -17.53 -14.80 -18.24
CA VAL A 112 -17.46 -16.25 -18.34
C VAL A 112 -18.65 -16.83 -19.11
N GLU A 113 -19.86 -16.37 -18.82
CA GLU A 113 -21.07 -16.75 -19.56
C GLU A 113 -20.94 -16.39 -21.05
N MET A 114 -20.57 -15.15 -21.37
CA MET A 114 -20.45 -14.66 -22.75
C MET A 114 -19.34 -15.36 -23.56
N MET A 115 -18.28 -15.82 -22.91
CA MET A 115 -17.19 -16.54 -23.55
C MET A 115 -17.45 -18.05 -23.70
N GLY A 116 -18.61 -18.56 -23.24
CA GLY A 116 -19.00 -19.96 -23.39
C GLY A 116 -18.61 -20.86 -22.23
N GLY A 117 -18.35 -20.30 -21.05
CA GLY A 117 -18.03 -21.03 -19.82
C GLY A 117 -16.54 -21.32 -19.63
N ALA A 118 -16.20 -21.88 -18.46
CA ALA A 118 -14.83 -22.14 -18.03
C ALA A 118 -14.02 -22.99 -19.05
N ASP A 119 -14.59 -24.09 -19.56
CA ASP A 119 -13.89 -24.99 -20.49
C ASP A 119 -13.47 -24.28 -21.78
N ALA A 120 -14.32 -23.41 -22.32
CA ALA A 120 -14.03 -22.64 -23.54
C ALA A 120 -12.90 -21.63 -23.29
N ILE A 121 -12.91 -20.96 -22.13
CA ILE A 121 -11.86 -20.03 -21.73
C ILE A 121 -10.54 -20.77 -21.51
N LEU A 122 -10.53 -21.91 -20.82
CA LEU A 122 -9.33 -22.71 -20.60
C LEU A 122 -8.71 -23.18 -21.92
N ALA A 123 -9.53 -23.70 -22.84
CA ALA A 123 -9.07 -24.12 -24.16
C ALA A 123 -8.47 -22.94 -24.95
N LYS A 124 -9.11 -21.76 -24.90
CA LYS A 124 -8.60 -20.56 -25.57
C LYS A 124 -7.35 -20.01 -24.89
N GLY A 125 -7.30 -20.02 -23.55
CA GLY A 125 -6.16 -19.62 -22.75
C GLY A 125 -4.94 -20.46 -23.05
N GLN A 126 -5.11 -21.79 -23.16
CA GLN A 126 -4.02 -22.70 -23.53
C GLN A 126 -3.50 -22.39 -24.94
N GLN A 127 -4.40 -22.16 -25.90
CA GLN A 127 -4.00 -21.78 -27.26
C GLN A 127 -3.18 -20.46 -27.27
N LEU A 128 -3.58 -19.48 -26.47
CA LEU A 128 -2.86 -18.20 -26.36
C LEU A 128 -1.49 -18.40 -25.70
N PHE A 129 -1.42 -19.21 -24.64
CA PHE A 129 -0.17 -19.59 -24.00
C PHE A 129 0.80 -20.29 -24.98
N ASP A 130 0.32 -21.30 -25.70
CA ASP A 130 1.10 -22.08 -26.68
C ASP A 130 1.65 -21.22 -27.83
N THR A 131 1.01 -20.08 -28.10
CA THR A 131 1.44 -19.11 -29.13
C THR A 131 2.21 -17.91 -28.57
N GLY A 132 2.54 -17.93 -27.27
CA GLY A 132 3.31 -16.87 -26.60
C GLY A 132 2.55 -15.57 -26.35
N GLN A 133 1.21 -15.58 -26.47
CA GLN A 133 0.36 -14.40 -26.27
C GLN A 133 -0.07 -14.26 -24.81
N TYR A 134 0.91 -14.19 -23.92
CA TYR A 134 0.69 -14.33 -22.47
C TYR A 134 -0.24 -13.25 -21.89
N PHE A 135 -0.11 -11.99 -22.30
CA PHE A 135 -1.00 -10.91 -21.82
C PHE A 135 -2.46 -11.09 -22.28
N HIS A 136 -2.69 -11.59 -23.50
CA HIS A 136 -4.05 -11.92 -23.94
C HIS A 136 -4.64 -13.08 -23.15
N ALA A 137 -3.83 -14.10 -22.82
CA ALA A 137 -4.27 -15.21 -21.98
C ALA A 137 -4.61 -14.72 -20.56
N VAL A 138 -3.77 -13.88 -19.97
CA VAL A 138 -4.02 -13.24 -18.65
C VAL A 138 -5.36 -12.51 -18.64
N GLU A 139 -5.70 -11.76 -19.68
CA GLU A 139 -6.95 -10.98 -19.72
C GLU A 139 -8.19 -11.85 -19.52
N ILE A 140 -8.27 -12.99 -20.21
CA ILE A 140 -9.44 -13.89 -20.13
C ILE A 140 -9.37 -14.84 -18.94
N LEU A 141 -8.19 -15.34 -18.58
CA LEU A 141 -8.01 -16.27 -17.46
C LEU A 141 -8.21 -15.57 -16.13
N ASN A 142 -7.78 -14.31 -16.00
CA ASN A 142 -8.03 -13.52 -14.79
C ASN A 142 -9.54 -13.31 -14.57
N LYS A 143 -10.32 -13.08 -15.64
CA LYS A 143 -11.80 -13.06 -15.52
C LYS A 143 -12.34 -14.40 -15.01
N LEU A 144 -11.84 -15.52 -15.52
CA LEU A 144 -12.25 -16.83 -15.02
C LEU A 144 -11.89 -17.05 -13.55
N VAL A 145 -10.67 -16.69 -13.11
CA VAL A 145 -10.26 -16.83 -11.70
C VAL A 145 -11.08 -15.94 -10.77
N TYR A 146 -11.45 -14.72 -11.18
CA TYR A 146 -12.36 -13.89 -10.38
C TYR A 146 -13.79 -14.46 -10.30
N ALA A 147 -14.28 -15.12 -11.36
CA ALA A 147 -15.62 -15.73 -11.36
C ALA A 147 -15.67 -17.07 -10.61
N GLU A 148 -14.61 -17.86 -10.72
CA GLU A 148 -14.48 -19.21 -10.18
C GLU A 148 -13.16 -19.32 -9.38
N PRO A 149 -13.06 -18.70 -8.20
CA PRO A 149 -11.81 -18.64 -7.42
C PRO A 149 -11.29 -20.00 -6.95
N ASP A 150 -12.13 -21.04 -6.93
CA ASP A 150 -11.76 -22.42 -6.60
C ASP A 150 -11.34 -23.26 -7.83
N ASN A 151 -11.36 -22.68 -9.04
CA ASN A 151 -11.02 -23.39 -10.28
C ASN A 151 -9.50 -23.55 -10.41
N ALA A 152 -8.97 -24.66 -9.89
CA ALA A 152 -7.53 -24.96 -9.90
C ALA A 152 -6.91 -24.90 -11.31
N ALA A 153 -7.60 -25.41 -12.34
CA ALA A 153 -7.09 -25.39 -13.71
C ALA A 153 -6.93 -23.96 -14.26
N ALA A 154 -7.87 -23.06 -13.93
CA ALA A 154 -7.77 -21.65 -14.30
C ALA A 154 -6.63 -20.94 -13.57
N LYS A 155 -6.48 -21.21 -12.27
CA LYS A 155 -5.39 -20.66 -11.45
C LYS A 155 -4.02 -21.12 -11.96
N ASP A 156 -3.86 -22.41 -12.22
CA ASP A 156 -2.60 -22.99 -12.72
C ASP A 156 -2.23 -22.38 -14.08
N LEU A 157 -3.17 -22.31 -15.03
CA LEU A 157 -2.90 -21.75 -16.34
C LEU A 157 -2.65 -20.23 -16.31
N LEU A 158 -3.32 -19.49 -15.42
CA LEU A 158 -3.01 -18.06 -15.20
C LEU A 158 -1.60 -17.90 -14.61
N ALA A 159 -1.22 -18.75 -13.65
CA ALA A 159 0.09 -18.76 -13.05
C ALA A 159 1.20 -19.07 -14.06
N ASP A 160 0.99 -20.01 -14.98
CA ASP A 160 1.92 -20.30 -16.09
C ASP A 160 2.17 -19.05 -16.95
N ASN A 161 1.11 -18.30 -17.28
CA ASN A 161 1.24 -17.06 -18.05
C ASN A 161 1.99 -15.97 -17.29
N PHE A 162 1.70 -15.78 -16.00
CA PHE A 162 2.46 -14.86 -15.14
C PHE A 162 3.93 -15.25 -15.06
N GLU A 163 4.24 -16.54 -14.94
CA GLU A 163 5.62 -17.03 -14.89
C GLU A 163 6.39 -16.71 -16.17
N GLN A 164 5.78 -16.94 -17.35
CA GLN A 164 6.39 -16.58 -18.63
C GLN A 164 6.59 -15.07 -18.78
N ILE A 165 5.63 -14.26 -18.34
CA ILE A 165 5.78 -12.79 -18.34
C ILE A 165 6.94 -12.40 -17.42
N GLY A 166 6.99 -12.93 -16.20
CA GLY A 166 8.04 -12.68 -15.21
C GLY A 166 9.44 -13.08 -15.70
N TYR A 167 9.55 -14.15 -16.50
CA TYR A 167 10.81 -14.55 -17.14
C TYR A 167 11.30 -13.56 -18.19
N GLN A 168 10.40 -12.82 -18.84
CA GLN A 168 10.71 -11.84 -19.87
C GLN A 168 10.92 -10.42 -19.31
N GLN A 169 10.61 -10.18 -18.04
CA GLN A 169 10.80 -8.88 -17.42
C GLN A 169 12.29 -8.58 -17.16
N GLU A 170 12.79 -7.50 -17.77
CA GLU A 170 14.09 -6.91 -17.41
C GLU A 170 14.04 -6.26 -16.02
N ASN A 171 12.88 -5.72 -15.64
CA ASN A 171 12.66 -5.11 -14.33
C ASN A 171 12.45 -6.17 -13.24
N PRO A 172 13.31 -6.22 -12.19
CA PRO A 172 13.16 -7.16 -11.08
C PRO A 172 11.87 -6.98 -10.28
N GLY A 173 11.35 -5.77 -10.14
CA GLY A 173 10.07 -5.51 -9.46
C GLY A 173 8.90 -6.15 -10.20
N LEU A 174 8.78 -5.89 -11.51
CA LEU A 174 7.77 -6.52 -12.36
C LEU A 174 7.92 -8.04 -12.38
N ARG A 175 9.16 -8.56 -12.53
CA ARG A 175 9.46 -9.99 -12.43
C ARG A 175 8.91 -10.56 -11.13
N ASN A 176 9.29 -9.97 -10.00
CA ASN A 176 8.92 -10.48 -8.68
C ASN A 176 7.40 -10.43 -8.47
N SER A 177 6.72 -9.37 -8.93
CA SER A 177 5.26 -9.28 -8.84
C SER A 177 4.55 -10.39 -9.60
N PHE A 178 4.95 -10.66 -10.85
CA PHE A 178 4.34 -11.75 -11.63
C PHE A 178 4.64 -13.12 -11.03
N LEU A 179 5.88 -13.37 -10.58
CA LEU A 179 6.24 -14.64 -9.95
C LEU A 179 5.57 -14.83 -8.59
N ALA A 180 5.37 -13.76 -7.81
CA ALA A 180 4.62 -13.81 -6.57
C ALA A 180 3.14 -14.12 -6.81
N GLY A 181 2.51 -13.48 -7.82
CA GLY A 181 1.13 -13.81 -8.21
C GLY A 181 0.98 -15.26 -8.69
N ALA A 182 1.95 -15.76 -9.47
CA ALA A 182 1.97 -17.17 -9.87
C ALA A 182 2.12 -18.12 -8.66
N TYR A 183 2.95 -17.76 -7.69
CA TYR A 183 3.11 -18.52 -6.45
C TYR A 183 1.81 -18.57 -5.65
N GLU A 184 1.17 -17.42 -5.45
CA GLU A 184 -0.08 -17.27 -4.69
C GLU A 184 -1.25 -18.05 -5.32
N LEU A 185 -1.30 -18.11 -6.66
CA LEU A 185 -2.29 -18.92 -7.37
C LEU A 185 -2.11 -20.44 -7.16
N ARG A 186 -0.86 -20.90 -7.00
CA ARG A 186 -0.50 -22.33 -6.93
C ARG A 186 -0.36 -22.85 -5.50
N SER A 187 -0.13 -21.97 -4.53
CA SER A 187 0.26 -22.33 -3.17
C SER A 187 -0.53 -21.52 -2.14
N PRO A 188 -0.81 -22.09 -0.96
CA PRO A 188 -1.30 -21.31 0.17
C PRO A 188 -0.33 -20.19 0.54
N LEU A 189 -0.84 -19.13 1.19
CA LEU A 189 0.03 -18.10 1.75
C LEU A 189 1.07 -18.73 2.68
N PRO A 190 2.33 -18.29 2.62
CA PRO A 190 3.37 -18.80 3.50
C PRO A 190 2.95 -18.67 4.96
N THR A 191 3.00 -19.78 5.70
CA THR A 191 2.79 -19.78 7.15
C THR A 191 4.14 -19.49 7.82
N GLY A 192 4.21 -18.39 8.58
CA GLY A 192 5.44 -17.94 9.22
C GLY A 192 5.30 -16.55 9.85
N THR A 193 6.31 -16.09 10.58
CA THR A 193 6.31 -14.77 11.21
C THR A 193 6.30 -13.68 10.14
N ALA A 194 5.24 -12.87 10.10
CA ALA A 194 5.19 -11.70 9.24
C ALA A 194 6.35 -10.76 9.58
N THR A 195 6.95 -10.15 8.54
CA THR A 195 8.00 -9.15 8.75
C THR A 195 7.41 -7.95 9.49
N GLU A 196 7.96 -7.62 10.65
CA GLU A 196 7.62 -6.39 11.37
C GLU A 196 8.15 -5.18 10.58
N THR A 197 7.24 -4.34 10.10
CA THR A 197 7.59 -3.16 9.29
C THR A 197 7.79 -1.90 10.13
N ALA A 198 7.22 -1.85 11.34
CA ALA A 198 7.32 -0.73 12.27
C ALA A 198 8.24 -1.09 13.46
N THR A 199 9.54 -0.83 13.31
CA THR A 199 10.50 -1.06 14.40
C THR A 199 10.28 -0.05 15.53
N PRO A 200 10.72 -0.36 16.77
CA PRO A 200 10.62 0.58 17.89
C PRO A 200 11.20 1.96 17.59
N ASP A 201 12.32 2.03 16.86
CA ASP A 201 12.98 3.29 16.49
C ASP A 201 12.13 4.12 15.51
N VAL A 202 11.44 3.46 14.57
CA VAL A 202 10.52 4.14 13.63
C VAL A 202 9.30 4.68 14.38
N ILE A 203 8.72 3.90 15.28
CA ILE A 203 7.58 4.32 16.10
C ILE A 203 7.98 5.46 17.04
N GLN A 204 9.18 5.40 17.62
CA GLN A 204 9.71 6.48 18.46
C GLN A 204 9.90 7.78 17.68
N ALA A 205 10.38 7.71 16.44
CA ALA A 205 10.59 8.88 15.58
C ALA A 205 9.30 9.47 15.00
N MET A 206 8.16 8.79 15.16
CA MET A 206 6.86 9.24 14.67
C MET A 206 6.36 10.47 15.47
N PRO A 207 6.06 11.61 14.81
CA PRO A 207 5.41 12.74 15.48
C PRO A 207 4.06 12.34 16.07
N THR A 208 3.65 12.98 17.17
CA THR A 208 2.40 12.67 17.87
C THR A 208 1.19 12.78 16.94
N GLY A 209 1.08 13.85 16.16
CA GLY A 209 0.00 14.01 15.18
C GLY A 209 -0.11 12.85 14.19
N LEU A 210 1.02 12.38 13.63
CA LEU A 210 1.03 11.23 12.71
C LEU A 210 0.61 9.93 13.41
N PHE A 211 0.97 9.77 14.69
CA PHE A 211 0.52 8.64 15.48
C PHE A 211 -0.99 8.68 15.73
N LEU A 212 -1.55 9.86 16.04
CA LEU A 212 -3.00 10.05 16.21
C LEU A 212 -3.76 9.83 14.89
N ASP A 213 -3.21 10.27 13.75
CA ASP A 213 -3.73 9.96 12.42
C ASP A 213 -3.73 8.44 12.17
N TYR A 214 -2.69 7.73 12.59
CA TYR A 214 -2.65 6.28 12.49
C TYR A 214 -3.73 5.60 13.35
N ILE A 215 -4.01 6.11 14.55
CA ILE A 215 -5.14 5.62 15.36
C ILE A 215 -6.48 5.90 14.66
N ALA A 216 -6.64 7.06 14.02
CA ALA A 216 -7.82 7.38 13.23
C ALA A 216 -7.99 6.42 12.04
N ILE A 217 -6.91 6.00 11.38
CA ILE A 217 -6.93 4.98 10.32
C ILE A 217 -7.36 3.61 10.85
N LYS A 218 -6.91 3.23 12.06
CA LYS A 218 -7.31 1.97 12.69
C LYS A 218 -8.78 1.96 13.13
N MET A 219 -9.38 3.13 13.31
CA MET A 219 -10.77 3.22 13.75
C MET A 219 -11.72 2.73 12.65
N ASP A 220 -12.59 1.80 13.02
CA ASP A 220 -13.69 1.35 12.17
C ASP A 220 -14.93 2.19 12.45
N SER A 221 -15.21 3.16 11.58
CA SER A 221 -16.34 4.09 11.71
C SER A 221 -17.70 3.38 11.81
N ARG A 222 -17.81 2.15 11.30
CA ARG A 222 -19.01 1.31 11.36
C ARG A 222 -19.36 0.90 12.80
N LYS A 223 -18.35 0.86 13.68
CA LYS A 223 -18.50 0.50 15.09
C LYS A 223 -18.87 1.71 15.96
N ALA A 224 -18.64 2.93 15.46
CA ALA A 224 -18.73 4.14 16.27
C ALA A 224 -20.16 4.54 16.61
N GLY A 225 -21.14 4.26 15.73
CA GLY A 225 -22.53 4.67 15.94
C GLY A 225 -22.64 6.17 16.26
N ASP A 226 -23.34 6.50 17.35
CA ASP A 226 -23.49 7.87 17.87
C ASP A 226 -22.46 8.23 18.97
N THR A 227 -21.36 7.47 19.07
CA THR A 227 -20.32 7.73 20.08
C THR A 227 -19.62 9.06 19.78
N GLU A 228 -19.55 9.93 20.78
CA GLU A 228 -18.86 11.20 20.72
C GLU A 228 -18.03 11.39 21.99
N PHE A 229 -16.80 11.88 21.85
CA PHE A 229 -15.97 12.32 22.98
C PHE A 229 -14.87 13.27 22.52
N THR A 230 -14.35 14.06 23.44
CA THR A 230 -13.16 14.90 23.25
C THR A 230 -12.11 14.61 24.31
N ILE A 231 -10.88 14.33 23.86
CA ILE A 231 -9.71 14.11 24.70
C ILE A 231 -8.71 15.22 24.45
N ASN A 232 -8.34 15.93 25.50
CA ASN A 232 -7.16 16.78 25.53
C ASN A 232 -5.92 15.92 25.82
N ILE A 233 -4.87 16.02 25.01
CA ILE A 233 -3.59 15.35 25.22
C ILE A 233 -2.52 16.43 25.41
N VAL A 234 -1.71 16.30 26.46
CA VAL A 234 -0.64 17.26 26.80
C VAL A 234 0.67 16.52 26.98
N HIS A 235 1.72 16.97 26.27
CA HIS A 235 3.09 16.47 26.35
C HIS A 235 4.04 17.54 26.92
N PRO A 236 4.27 17.56 28.25
CA PRO A 236 5.06 18.60 28.91
C PRO A 236 6.54 18.63 28.50
N ASP A 237 7.14 17.47 28.23
CA ASP A 237 8.55 17.31 27.88
C ASP A 237 8.94 17.93 26.52
N ILE A 238 7.96 18.09 25.62
CA ILE A 238 8.15 18.67 24.29
C ILE A 238 7.28 19.91 24.02
N GLU A 239 6.54 20.37 25.03
CA GLU A 239 5.65 21.54 24.95
C GLU A 239 4.59 21.43 23.81
N GLU A 240 4.06 20.22 23.59
CA GLU A 240 3.00 19.97 22.61
C GLU A 240 1.66 19.65 23.27
N GLU A 241 0.58 20.08 22.63
CA GLU A 241 -0.81 19.85 23.07
C GLU A 241 -1.65 19.44 21.87
N TYR A 242 -2.60 18.53 22.06
CA TYR A 242 -3.50 18.06 21.02
C TYR A 242 -4.93 17.95 21.54
N ILE A 243 -5.90 18.25 20.69
CA ILE A 243 -7.27 17.75 20.82
C ILE A 243 -7.35 16.45 20.02
N LEU A 244 -7.98 15.42 20.57
CA LEU A 244 -8.41 14.21 19.87
C LEU A 244 -9.93 14.12 20.02
N GLU A 245 -10.66 14.25 18.92
CA GLU A 245 -12.11 14.34 18.91
C GLU A 245 -12.72 13.21 18.09
N LEU A 246 -13.67 12.48 18.67
CA LEU A 246 -14.55 11.58 17.94
C LEU A 246 -15.90 12.26 17.77
N SER A 247 -16.27 12.55 16.54
CA SER A 247 -17.61 13.00 16.16
C SER A 247 -17.97 12.47 14.79
N ASN A 248 -19.26 12.25 14.52
CA ASN A 248 -19.73 11.75 13.22
C ASN A 248 -18.99 10.48 12.75
N ALA A 249 -18.77 9.53 13.68
CA ALA A 249 -18.00 8.30 13.43
C ALA A 249 -16.60 8.55 12.83
N THR A 250 -15.99 9.71 13.13
CA THR A 250 -14.71 10.17 12.59
C THR A 250 -13.82 10.66 13.72
N LEU A 251 -12.60 10.13 13.80
CA LEU A 251 -11.60 10.54 14.77
C LEU A 251 -10.67 11.58 14.12
N THR A 252 -10.55 12.76 14.71
CA THR A 252 -9.67 13.83 14.23
C THR A 252 -8.73 14.27 15.34
N ASN A 253 -7.59 14.84 14.98
CA ASN A 253 -6.69 15.48 15.93
C ASN A 253 -6.31 16.90 15.49
N ILE A 254 -6.07 17.79 16.46
CA ILE A 254 -5.70 19.18 16.23
C ILE A 254 -4.53 19.54 17.14
N GLU A 255 -3.36 19.81 16.57
CA GLU A 255 -2.15 20.24 17.27
C GLU A 255 -2.26 21.70 17.74
N GLY A 256 -1.77 21.98 18.95
CA GLY A 256 -1.63 23.33 19.52
C GLY A 256 -2.90 23.90 20.15
N TYR A 257 -3.92 23.07 20.36
CA TYR A 257 -5.19 23.48 20.97
C TYR A 257 -5.60 22.54 22.10
N GLN A 258 -6.47 23.05 22.98
CA GLN A 258 -7.16 22.34 24.05
C GLN A 258 -8.61 22.84 24.09
N VAL A 259 -9.55 21.96 24.42
CA VAL A 259 -10.93 22.38 24.74
C VAL A 259 -11.05 22.70 26.23
N GLU A 260 -11.91 23.65 26.61
CA GLU A 260 -12.12 24.03 28.02
C GLU A 260 -12.82 22.94 28.84
N THR A 261 -13.68 22.15 28.20
CA THR A 261 -14.48 21.09 28.83
C THR A 261 -14.33 19.76 28.07
N PRO A 262 -13.16 19.12 28.10
CA PRO A 262 -12.99 17.80 27.50
C PRO A 262 -13.69 16.73 28.34
N ASP A 263 -14.02 15.60 27.72
CA ASP A 263 -14.41 14.41 28.47
C ASP A 263 -13.23 13.86 29.26
N LEU A 264 -12.01 13.97 28.71
CA LEU A 264 -10.76 13.53 29.35
C LEU A 264 -9.61 14.48 29.01
N THR A 265 -8.79 14.82 29.99
CA THR A 265 -7.45 15.37 29.79
C THR A 265 -6.41 14.33 30.18
N LEU A 266 -5.55 13.95 29.24
CA LEU A 266 -4.42 13.05 29.42
C LEU A 266 -3.12 13.86 29.35
N THR A 267 -2.44 14.00 30.49
CA THR A 267 -1.10 14.59 30.56
C THR A 267 -0.08 13.47 30.67
N ILE A 268 0.83 13.38 29.71
CA ILE A 268 1.85 12.33 29.64
C ILE A 268 3.06 12.86 28.88
N ASP A 269 4.28 12.66 29.38
CA ASP A 269 5.47 12.99 28.58
C ASP A 269 5.48 12.16 27.29
N ARG A 270 5.85 12.76 26.16
CA ARG A 270 5.97 12.06 24.88
C ARG A 270 6.88 10.85 24.99
N ALA A 271 7.95 10.94 25.78
CA ALA A 271 8.84 9.81 26.08
C ALA A 271 8.11 8.64 26.78
N GLN A 272 7.12 8.91 27.63
CA GLN A 272 6.33 7.90 28.33
C GLN A 272 5.16 7.37 27.49
N LEU A 273 4.77 8.09 26.44
CA LEU A 273 3.85 7.58 25.42
C LEU A 273 4.52 6.54 24.50
N VAL A 274 5.83 6.61 24.24
CA VAL A 274 6.54 5.67 23.33
C VAL A 274 6.31 4.20 23.70
N PRO A 275 6.49 3.74 24.95
CA PRO A 275 6.21 2.34 25.33
C PRO A 275 4.78 1.90 25.04
N VAL A 276 3.83 2.84 25.11
CA VAL A 276 2.41 2.59 24.80
C VAL A 276 2.22 2.41 23.30
N MET A 277 2.81 3.29 22.49
CA MET A 277 2.76 3.23 21.03
C MET A 277 3.30 1.90 20.50
N ILE A 278 4.42 1.41 21.03
CA ILE A 278 5.02 0.13 20.62
C ILE A 278 4.36 -1.11 21.24
N GLY A 279 3.33 -0.92 22.08
CA GLY A 279 2.59 -2.01 22.73
C GLY A 279 3.28 -2.67 23.92
N LYS A 280 4.31 -2.04 24.50
CA LYS A 280 5.01 -2.52 25.71
C LYS A 280 4.37 -2.05 27.02
N ALA A 281 3.47 -1.08 26.97
CA ALA A 281 2.73 -0.56 28.12
C ALA A 281 1.30 -0.17 27.71
N THR A 282 0.44 0.06 28.71
CA THR A 282 -0.88 0.68 28.52
C THR A 282 -0.88 2.09 29.12
N ILE A 283 -1.83 2.93 28.69
CA ILE A 283 -2.04 4.23 29.34
C ILE A 283 -2.35 4.05 30.83
N ASP A 284 -3.20 3.07 31.18
CA ASP A 284 -3.51 2.76 32.58
C ASP A 284 -2.25 2.39 33.38
N ALA A 285 -1.34 1.60 32.81
CA ALA A 285 -0.08 1.26 33.46
C ALA A 285 0.84 2.48 33.64
N GLN A 286 0.82 3.44 32.70
CA GLN A 286 1.57 4.70 32.86
C GLN A 286 0.96 5.59 33.95
N ILE A 287 -0.37 5.60 34.08
CA ILE A 287 -1.06 6.32 35.15
C ILE A 287 -0.72 5.70 36.52
N ASP A 288 -0.82 4.38 36.65
CA ASP A 288 -0.54 3.67 37.89
C ASP A 288 0.94 3.82 38.34
N ALA A 289 1.86 3.95 37.37
CA ALA A 289 3.27 4.22 37.61
C ALA A 289 3.59 5.69 37.97
N GLY A 290 2.61 6.60 37.85
CA GLY A 290 2.80 8.04 38.07
C GLY A 290 3.51 8.76 36.91
N ASN A 291 3.58 8.13 35.73
CA ASN A 291 4.19 8.69 34.52
C ASN A 291 3.17 9.44 33.62
N ALA A 292 1.87 9.29 33.93
CA ALA A 292 0.77 9.97 33.25
C ALA A 292 -0.31 10.38 34.26
N GLN A 293 -1.05 11.43 33.94
CA GLN A 293 -2.20 11.92 34.70
C GLN A 293 -3.43 11.97 33.80
N ALA A 294 -4.57 11.56 34.36
CA ALA A 294 -5.86 11.56 33.68
C ALA A 294 -6.88 12.33 34.51
N GLU A 295 -7.50 13.35 33.94
CA GLU A 295 -8.55 14.16 34.56
C GLU A 295 -9.82 14.07 33.71
N GLY A 296 -10.92 13.57 34.28
CA GLY A 296 -12.18 13.36 33.55
C GLY A 296 -12.59 11.89 33.44
N ASP A 297 -13.40 11.56 32.44
CA ASP A 297 -13.90 10.21 32.18
C ASP A 297 -12.88 9.36 31.43
N ARG A 298 -12.25 8.41 32.13
CA ARG A 298 -11.31 7.45 31.53
C ARG A 298 -11.98 6.43 30.61
N SER A 299 -13.31 6.26 30.68
CA SER A 299 -14.04 5.27 29.90
C SER A 299 -13.90 5.52 28.39
N VAL A 300 -13.69 6.77 27.97
CA VAL A 300 -13.49 7.16 26.56
C VAL A 300 -12.28 6.48 25.92
N LEU A 301 -11.24 6.15 26.70
CA LEU A 301 -10.09 5.37 26.20
C LEU A 301 -10.49 3.93 25.86
N THR A 302 -11.31 3.32 26.70
CA THR A 302 -11.83 1.96 26.43
C THR A 302 -12.81 1.98 25.27
N GLN A 303 -13.65 3.01 25.18
CA GLN A 303 -14.55 3.22 24.03
C GLN A 303 -13.74 3.31 22.74
N LEU A 304 -12.74 4.21 22.66
CA LEU A 304 -11.85 4.33 21.51
C LEU A 304 -11.23 2.98 21.13
N ALA A 305 -10.74 2.21 22.10
CA ALA A 305 -10.11 0.92 21.85
C ALA A 305 -11.05 -0.08 21.17
N SER A 306 -12.31 -0.11 21.64
CA SER A 306 -13.34 -1.00 21.09
C SER A 306 -13.69 -0.69 19.63
N LEU A 307 -13.41 0.54 19.17
CA LEU A 307 -13.64 1.00 17.81
C LEU A 307 -12.50 0.65 16.85
N LEU A 308 -11.32 0.27 17.37
CA LEU A 308 -10.18 -0.02 16.51
C LEU A 308 -10.27 -1.42 15.90
N THR A 309 -9.66 -1.56 14.73
CA THR A 309 -9.47 -2.81 14.02
C THR A 309 -7.99 -3.04 13.79
N ASP A 310 -7.53 -4.28 14.00
CA ASP A 310 -6.20 -4.70 13.60
C ASP A 310 -6.22 -5.19 12.16
N PHE A 311 -5.20 -4.80 11.39
CA PHE A 311 -5.07 -5.18 9.99
C PHE A 311 -4.24 -6.46 9.87
N GLU A 312 -4.84 -7.49 9.30
CA GLU A 312 -4.12 -8.71 8.92
C GLU A 312 -3.25 -8.44 7.69
N MET A 313 -1.97 -8.80 7.74
CA MET A 313 -1.04 -8.63 6.62
C MET A 313 -1.23 -9.69 5.53
N THR A 314 -2.06 -10.70 5.77
CA THR A 314 -2.27 -11.86 4.89
C THR A 314 -3.53 -11.72 4.03
N PHE A 315 -3.93 -10.50 3.64
CA PHE A 315 -5.06 -10.34 2.71
C PHE A 315 -4.73 -10.91 1.32
N GLU A 316 -5.75 -11.40 0.62
CA GLU A 316 -5.58 -11.92 -0.74
C GLU A 316 -5.24 -10.81 -1.73
N VAL A 317 -4.33 -11.10 -2.67
CA VAL A 317 -4.10 -10.27 -3.86
C VAL A 317 -4.72 -10.96 -5.08
N MET A 318 -4.58 -12.28 -5.17
CA MET A 318 -5.24 -13.11 -6.16
C MET A 318 -6.51 -13.76 -5.58
N PRO A 319 -7.64 -13.82 -6.29
CA PRO A 319 -8.86 -14.44 -5.77
C PRO A 319 -8.68 -15.92 -5.43
N GLY A 320 -9.22 -16.35 -4.30
CA GLY A 320 -9.21 -17.75 -3.90
C GLY A 320 -7.85 -18.23 -3.38
N THR A 321 -7.03 -17.31 -2.87
CA THR A 321 -5.76 -17.63 -2.21
C THR A 321 -6.02 -18.33 -0.88
N GLU A 322 -5.51 -19.56 -0.76
CA GLU A 322 -5.69 -20.34 0.47
C GLU A 322 -4.92 -19.71 1.64
N GLY A 323 -5.62 -19.56 2.77
CA GLY A 323 -5.05 -18.97 3.99
C GLY A 323 -5.09 -17.44 4.05
N ALA A 324 -5.69 -16.78 3.05
CA ALA A 324 -5.83 -15.34 3.04
C ALA A 324 -6.90 -14.84 4.02
N ALA A 325 -6.66 -13.66 4.61
CA ALA A 325 -7.65 -12.94 5.40
C ALA A 325 -8.75 -12.39 4.48
N ALA A 326 -10.00 -12.46 4.96
CA ALA A 326 -11.14 -11.96 4.21
C ALA A 326 -11.05 -10.44 3.99
N VAL A 327 -11.33 -9.99 2.78
CA VAL A 327 -11.47 -8.56 2.48
C VAL A 327 -12.81 -8.06 3.04
N PRO A 328 -12.85 -6.90 3.71
CA PRO A 328 -14.11 -6.33 4.17
C PRO A 328 -15.10 -6.14 3.02
N GLY A 329 -16.31 -6.68 3.19
CA GLY A 329 -17.40 -6.46 2.25
C GLY A 329 -17.92 -5.01 2.29
N ARG A 330 -18.90 -4.73 1.43
CA ARG A 330 -19.64 -3.46 1.46
C ARG A 330 -20.15 -3.17 2.88
N TYR A 331 -20.10 -1.91 3.29
CA TYR A 331 -20.70 -1.49 4.56
C TYR A 331 -22.15 -1.95 4.65
N ASP A 332 -22.42 -2.77 5.66
CA ASP A 332 -23.77 -3.15 6.06
C ASP A 332 -24.07 -2.48 7.41
N PRO A 333 -24.96 -1.48 7.46
CA PRO A 333 -25.32 -0.80 8.70
C PRO A 333 -26.04 -1.71 9.71
N GLU A 334 -26.47 -2.92 9.32
CA GLU A 334 -27.08 -3.90 10.22
C GLU A 334 -26.09 -4.93 10.78
N ALA A 335 -24.88 -5.01 10.21
CA ALA A 335 -23.81 -5.87 10.72
C ALA A 335 -23.14 -5.20 11.94
N GLY A 336 -23.59 -5.57 13.13
CA GLY A 336 -23.05 -5.06 14.39
C GLY A 336 -21.53 -5.27 14.54
N PRO A 337 -20.88 -4.51 15.45
CA PRO A 337 -19.42 -4.46 15.56
C PRO A 337 -18.81 -5.80 16.02
N SER A 338 -17.75 -6.27 15.34
CA SER A 338 -16.79 -7.22 15.90
C SER A 338 -15.67 -6.43 16.60
N GLY A 339 -15.77 -6.26 17.92
CA GLY A 339 -14.81 -5.49 18.72
C GLY A 339 -13.47 -6.19 18.91
N VAL A 340 -12.42 -5.40 19.17
CA VAL A 340 -11.15 -5.86 19.73
C VAL A 340 -11.10 -5.39 21.19
N GLU A 341 -10.78 -6.28 22.14
CA GLU A 341 -10.45 -5.90 23.52
C GLU A 341 -8.98 -5.43 23.58
N GLY A 342 -8.69 -4.22 24.11
CA GLY A 342 -7.31 -3.74 24.21
C GLY A 342 -7.14 -2.24 24.51
N ASN A 343 -5.90 -1.75 24.42
CA ASN A 343 -5.51 -0.33 24.56
C ASN A 343 -5.57 0.38 23.20
N PRO A 344 -6.26 1.54 23.05
CA PRO A 344 -6.43 2.20 21.76
C PRO A 344 -5.12 2.73 21.17
N PHE A 345 -4.16 3.10 22.03
CA PHE A 345 -2.90 3.70 21.60
C PHE A 345 -1.82 2.67 21.30
N GLN A 346 -2.18 1.39 21.18
CA GLN A 346 -1.23 0.35 20.83
C GLN A 346 -1.16 0.17 19.31
N VAL A 347 0.03 0.40 18.75
CA VAL A 347 0.42 -0.21 17.47
C VAL A 347 0.78 -1.66 17.78
N LYS A 348 0.01 -2.63 17.26
CA LYS A 348 0.41 -4.03 17.38
C LYS A 348 1.69 -4.23 16.56
N THR A 349 2.78 -4.48 17.27
CA THR A 349 3.91 -5.22 16.75
C THR A 349 3.60 -6.71 16.97
N VAL A 350 3.83 -7.56 15.96
CA VAL A 350 3.72 -9.01 16.18
C VAL A 350 4.81 -9.35 17.19
N ASN A 351 4.49 -10.03 18.30
CA ASN A 351 5.48 -10.30 19.33
C ASN A 351 6.73 -10.98 18.73
N ALA A 352 7.89 -10.36 18.96
CA ALA A 352 9.18 -11.03 18.81
C ALA A 352 9.16 -12.27 19.72
N GLY A 353 8.91 -13.43 19.12
CA GLY A 353 9.20 -14.69 19.78
C GLY A 353 10.66 -14.64 20.22
N GLU A 354 10.91 -14.92 21.50
CA GLU A 354 12.25 -15.07 22.05
C GLU A 354 13.05 -15.97 21.10
N LEU A 355 14.07 -15.39 20.44
CA LEU A 355 15.05 -16.16 19.71
C LEU A 355 15.69 -17.11 20.72
N PRO A 356 15.63 -18.43 20.52
CA PRO A 356 16.36 -19.35 21.39
C PRO A 356 17.86 -19.06 21.26
N ASN A 357 18.49 -18.80 22.41
CA ASN A 357 19.93 -18.57 22.58
C ASN A 357 20.81 -19.64 21.93
#